data_AF-A0A2X1M4Q0-F1
#
_entry.id   AF-A0A2X1M4Q0-F1
#
_cell.length_a   1.000
_cell.length_b   1.000
_cell.length_c   1.000
_cell.angle_alpha   90.00
_cell.angle_beta   90.00
_cell.angle_gamma   90.00
#
_symmetry.space_group_name_H-M   'P 1'
#
loop_
_entity.id
_entity.type
_entity.pdbx_description
1 polymer ?
#
loop_
_entity_poly.entity_id
_entity_poly.type
_entity_poly.pdbx_seq_one_letter_code
_entity_poly.pdbx_strand_id
1 'polypeptide(L)'
;MINEATLAESIRRLRQGERATLAQAMTLVESRHPRHQALSTQLLDAIMPYCGNTLRLGITGTPGAGKSTFLEAFGMLLIREGLKVAVIAVDPSSPVTGGSILGDKTRMNDLARAEAAFIRPVPSSGHLGGASQRSAGINAVMRSSGL
;
A
#
# COMPACT_ATOMS: atom_id res chain seq x y z
N MET A 1 -2.95 18.50 1.03
CA MET A 1 -2.12 17.76 0.05
C MET A 1 -0.67 18.07 0.36
N ILE A 2 0.19 17.05 0.33
CA ILE A 2 1.63 17.20 0.56
C ILE A 2 2.20 18.14 -0.51
N ASN A 3 2.91 19.17 -0.06
CA ASN A 3 3.64 20.14 -0.88
C ASN A 3 4.98 20.46 -0.22
N GLU A 4 5.81 21.28 -0.85
CA GLU A 4 7.16 21.63 -0.35
C GLU A 4 7.13 22.21 1.07
N ALA A 5 6.19 23.13 1.35
CA ALA A 5 6.06 23.77 2.67
C ALA A 5 5.61 22.79 3.79
N THR A 6 4.88 21.74 3.43
CA THR A 6 4.29 20.78 4.39
C THR A 6 5.03 19.45 4.43
N LEU A 7 6.12 19.29 3.68
CA LEU A 7 6.82 18.02 3.52
C LEU A 7 7.34 17.47 4.87
N ALA A 8 8.02 18.30 5.66
CA ALA A 8 8.58 17.90 6.95
C ALA A 8 7.48 17.47 7.95
N GLU A 9 6.36 18.20 7.98
CA GLU A 9 5.20 17.86 8.81
C GLU A 9 4.57 16.55 8.35
N SER A 10 4.42 16.37 7.03
CA SER A 10 3.87 15.17 6.43
C SER A 10 4.71 13.95 6.75
N ILE A 11 6.05 14.06 6.74
CA ILE A 11 6.94 12.96 7.15
C ILE A 11 6.72 12.59 8.62
N ARG A 12 6.57 13.56 9.52
CA ARG A 12 6.31 13.28 10.94
C ARG A 12 4.99 12.54 11.14
N ARG A 13 3.92 13.05 10.51
CA ARG A 13 2.58 12.47 10.54
C ARG A 13 2.53 11.07 9.92
N LEU A 14 3.27 10.86 8.83
CA LEU A 14 3.44 9.55 8.19
C LEU A 14 4.06 8.54 9.17
N ARG A 15 5.14 8.92 9.85
CA ARG A 15 5.84 8.07 10.83
C ARG A 15 4.99 7.75 12.06
N GLN A 16 4.01 8.59 12.38
CA GLN A 16 3.01 8.33 13.43
C GLN A 16 1.90 7.37 12.97
N GLY A 17 1.94 6.89 11.72
CA GLY A 17 0.95 5.95 11.18
C GLY A 17 -0.37 6.61 10.76
N GLU A 18 -0.38 7.92 10.52
CA GLU A 18 -1.61 8.62 10.18
C GLU A 18 -2.12 8.24 8.78
N ARG A 19 -3.29 7.58 8.75
CA ARG A 19 -3.89 7.00 7.53
C ARG A 19 -4.12 8.03 6.41
N ALA A 20 -4.55 9.25 6.77
CA ALA A 20 -4.79 10.31 5.78
C ALA A 20 -3.49 10.75 5.10
N THR A 21 -2.42 10.93 5.88
CA THR A 21 -1.10 11.31 5.38
C THR A 21 -0.47 10.18 4.56
N LEU A 22 -0.66 8.93 4.99
CA LEU A 22 -0.25 7.73 4.24
C LEU A 22 -0.91 7.68 2.85
N ALA A 23 -2.23 7.89 2.77
CA ALA A 23 -2.95 7.92 1.49
C ALA A 23 -2.50 9.07 0.58
N GLN A 24 -2.21 10.25 1.15
CA GLN A 24 -1.69 11.39 0.39
C GLN A 24 -0.27 11.13 -0.15
N ALA A 25 0.61 10.53 0.66
CA ALA A 25 1.95 10.13 0.25
C ALA A 25 1.91 9.09 -0.89
N MET A 26 1.03 8.09 -0.81
CA MET A 26 0.83 7.13 -1.91
C MET A 26 0.34 7.82 -3.18
N THR A 27 -0.63 8.73 -3.07
CA THR A 27 -1.15 9.50 -4.22
C THR A 27 -0.04 10.33 -4.87
N LEU A 28 0.84 10.92 -4.07
CA LEU A 28 1.99 11.68 -4.54
C LEU A 28 2.99 10.79 -5.31
N VAL A 29 3.29 9.60 -4.79
CA VAL A 29 4.18 8.59 -5.42
C VAL A 29 3.56 8.01 -6.71
N GLU A 30 2.24 7.88 -6.78
CA GLU A 30 1.53 7.38 -7.97
C GLU A 30 1.39 8.44 -9.09
N SER A 31 1.50 9.72 -8.75
CA SER A 31 1.28 10.83 -9.67
C SER A 31 2.29 10.89 -10.81
N ARG A 32 1.80 11.18 -12.03
CA ARG A 32 2.65 11.41 -13.23
C ARG A 32 3.06 12.85 -13.44
N HIS A 33 2.45 13.80 -12.71
CA HIS A 33 2.71 15.23 -12.90
C HIS A 33 4.17 15.59 -12.55
N PRO A 34 4.92 16.32 -13.40
CA PRO A 34 6.35 16.59 -13.18
C PRO A 34 6.68 17.21 -11.81
N ARG A 35 5.88 18.20 -11.35
CA ARG A 35 6.06 18.81 -10.02
C ARG A 35 5.92 17.80 -8.87
N HIS A 36 5.04 16.81 -9.02
CA HIS A 36 4.84 15.78 -8.01
C HIS A 36 5.99 14.76 -8.01
N GLN A 37 6.62 14.50 -9.16
CA GLN A 37 7.75 13.59 -9.24
C GLN A 37 8.92 14.10 -8.39
N ALA A 38 9.32 15.37 -8.55
CA ALA A 38 10.40 15.96 -7.75
C ALA A 38 10.11 15.89 -6.24
N LEU A 39 8.90 16.25 -5.83
CA LEU A 39 8.48 16.18 -4.43
C LEU A 39 8.39 14.73 -3.91
N SER A 40 7.98 13.78 -4.75
CA SER A 40 7.93 12.36 -4.39
C SER A 40 9.32 11.79 -4.13
N THR A 41 10.32 12.18 -4.92
CA THR A 41 11.71 11.76 -4.71
C THR A 41 12.23 12.27 -3.37
N GLN A 42 12.02 13.56 -3.07
CA GLN A 42 12.39 14.13 -1.77
C GLN A 42 11.71 13.43 -0.60
N LEU A 43 10.41 13.13 -0.73
CA LEU A 43 9.67 12.37 0.28
C LEU A 43 10.28 10.98 0.48
N LEU A 44 10.52 10.24 -0.61
CA LEU A 44 11.07 8.88 -0.56
C LEU A 44 12.45 8.86 0.11
N ASP A 45 13.35 9.75 -0.30
CA ASP A 45 14.69 9.85 0.29
C ASP A 45 14.64 10.14 1.80
N ALA A 46 13.73 11.03 2.22
CA ALA A 46 13.58 11.40 3.62
C ALA A 46 12.99 10.27 4.48
N ILE A 47 12.17 9.37 3.91
CA ILE A 47 11.55 8.27 4.67
C ILE A 47 12.40 6.99 4.69
N MET A 48 13.36 6.84 3.79
CA MET A 48 14.21 5.66 3.67
C MET A 48 14.86 5.20 4.98
N PRO A 49 15.39 6.09 5.85
CA PRO A 49 15.96 5.69 7.14
C PRO A 49 14.95 5.04 8.10
N TYR A 50 13.66 5.27 7.89
CA TYR A 50 12.57 4.76 8.75
C TYR A 50 11.92 3.49 8.20
N CYS A 51 12.35 3.00 7.03
CA CYS A 51 11.85 1.78 6.42
C CYS A 51 12.43 0.50 7.08
N GLY A 52 12.34 0.37 8.41
CA GLY A 52 12.92 -0.74 9.18
C GLY A 52 11.94 -1.84 9.60
N ASN A 53 12.44 -3.07 9.78
CA ASN A 53 11.79 -4.19 10.48
C ASN A 53 10.42 -4.74 9.98
N THR A 54 10.10 -4.62 8.68
CA THR A 54 8.87 -5.21 8.10
C THR A 54 9.14 -6.54 7.39
N LEU A 55 8.35 -7.59 7.72
CA LEU A 55 8.32 -8.85 6.96
C LEU A 55 7.49 -8.67 5.68
N ARG A 56 7.99 -9.13 4.54
CA ARG A 56 7.32 -9.02 3.23
C ARG A 56 6.96 -10.41 2.71
N LEU A 57 5.67 -10.67 2.51
CA LEU A 57 5.15 -11.94 2.01
C LEU A 57 4.46 -11.71 0.65
N GLY A 58 4.92 -12.43 -0.38
CA GLY A 58 4.25 -12.48 -1.67
C GLY A 58 3.29 -13.67 -1.73
N ILE A 59 2.02 -13.43 -2.03
CA ILE A 59 0.99 -14.48 -2.16
C ILE A 59 0.51 -14.49 -3.62
N THR A 60 0.58 -15.65 -4.26
CA THR A 60 0.14 -15.88 -5.64
C THR A 60 -0.70 -17.15 -5.73
N GLY A 61 -1.43 -17.32 -6.83
CA GLY A 61 -2.32 -18.46 -7.05
C GLY A 61 -3.38 -18.15 -8.10
N THR A 62 -3.99 -19.19 -8.65
CA THR A 62 -5.03 -19.08 -9.69
C THR A 62 -6.26 -18.28 -9.22
N PRO A 63 -7.03 -17.67 -10.12
CA PRO A 63 -8.33 -17.08 -9.78
C PRO A 63 -9.22 -18.12 -9.08
N GLY A 64 -9.90 -17.73 -8.00
CA GLY A 64 -10.75 -18.64 -7.22
C GLY A 64 -10.04 -19.52 -6.18
N ALA A 65 -8.70 -19.52 -6.12
CA ALA A 65 -7.93 -20.33 -5.15
C ALA A 65 -8.07 -19.90 -3.66
N GLY A 66 -8.94 -18.95 -3.34
CA GLY A 66 -9.17 -18.50 -1.96
C GLY A 66 -8.12 -17.53 -1.39
N LYS A 67 -7.27 -16.91 -2.23
CA LYS A 67 -6.21 -15.97 -1.78
C LYS A 67 -6.73 -14.86 -0.86
N SER A 68 -7.85 -14.22 -1.22
CA SER A 68 -8.42 -13.12 -0.44
C SER A 68 -8.96 -13.61 0.92
N THR A 69 -9.56 -14.81 0.95
CA THR A 69 -10.00 -15.47 2.19
C THR A 69 -8.82 -15.82 3.09
N PHE A 70 -7.72 -16.32 2.51
CA PHE A 70 -6.48 -16.56 3.24
C PHE A 70 -5.89 -15.27 3.80
N LEU A 71 -5.81 -14.21 2.99
CA LEU A 71 -5.30 -12.90 3.40
C LEU A 71 -6.11 -12.30 4.55
N GLU A 72 -7.44 -12.41 4.54
CA GLU A 72 -8.29 -11.97 5.64
C GLU A 72 -7.99 -12.74 6.93
N ALA A 73 -8.06 -14.08 6.89
CA ALA A 73 -7.84 -14.91 8.06
C ALA A 73 -6.42 -14.75 8.63
N PHE A 74 -5.41 -14.74 7.77
CA PHE A 74 -4.01 -14.59 8.15
C PHE A 74 -3.72 -13.17 8.67
N GLY A 75 -4.23 -12.13 8.01
CA GLY A 75 -4.07 -10.75 8.47
C GLY A 75 -4.71 -10.52 9.83
N MET A 76 -5.91 -11.05 10.05
CA MET A 76 -6.59 -10.95 11.35
C MET A 76 -5.87 -11.73 12.45
N LEU A 77 -5.25 -12.87 12.14
CA LEU A 77 -4.39 -13.59 13.07
C LEU A 77 -3.20 -12.73 13.50
N LEU A 78 -2.47 -12.14 12.55
CA LEU A 78 -1.32 -11.27 12.84
C LEU A 78 -1.72 -10.06 13.69
N ILE A 79 -2.89 -9.47 13.41
CA ILE A 79 -3.42 -8.35 14.21
C ILE A 79 -3.72 -8.76 15.65
N ARG A 80 -4.26 -9.97 15.85
CA ARG A 80 -4.50 -10.52 17.20
C ARG A 80 -3.19 -10.73 17.98
N GLU A 81 -2.10 -11.05 17.29
CA GLU A 81 -0.75 -11.12 17.86
C GLU A 81 -0.09 -9.74 18.08
N GLY A 82 -0.83 -8.64 17.88
CA GLY A 82 -0.36 -7.28 18.09
C GLY A 82 0.46 -6.69 16.93
N LEU A 83 0.51 -7.36 15.78
CA LEU A 83 1.20 -6.87 14.60
C LEU A 83 0.29 -5.95 13.77
N LYS A 84 0.91 -5.07 12.99
CA LYS A 84 0.23 -4.28 11.96
C LYS A 84 0.39 -4.96 10.61
N VAL A 85 -0.63 -4.87 9.77
CA VAL A 85 -0.68 -5.57 8.48
C VAL A 85 -0.97 -4.60 7.36
N ALA A 86 -0.12 -4.59 6.33
CA ALA A 86 -0.40 -3.91 5.08
C ALA A 86 -0.58 -4.94 3.94
N VAL A 87 -1.65 -4.77 3.17
CA VAL A 87 -1.95 -5.58 1.98
C VAL A 87 -1.91 -4.68 0.74
N ILE A 88 -0.98 -4.99 -0.16
CA ILE A 88 -0.94 -4.42 -1.50
C ILE A 88 -1.52 -5.47 -2.46
N ALA A 89 -2.75 -5.25 -2.90
CA ALA A 89 -3.39 -6.13 -3.86
C ALA A 89 -2.98 -5.71 -5.28
N VAL A 90 -2.12 -6.52 -5.91
CA VAL A 90 -1.76 -6.37 -7.32
C VAL A 90 -2.58 -7.36 -8.12
N ASP A 91 -3.59 -6.86 -8.83
CA ASP A 91 -4.39 -7.69 -9.72
C ASP A 91 -4.04 -7.35 -11.18
N PRO A 92 -3.64 -8.33 -12.03
CA PRO A 92 -3.67 -8.15 -13.46
C PRO A 92 -5.13 -7.95 -13.87
N SER A 93 -5.55 -6.70 -14.07
CA SER A 93 -6.88 -6.35 -14.54
C SER A 93 -7.31 -7.26 -15.70
N SER A 94 -8.35 -8.08 -15.46
CA SER A 94 -9.00 -8.90 -16.48
C SER A 94 -9.48 -7.98 -17.62
N PRO A 95 -9.07 -8.21 -18.88
CA PRO A 95 -9.53 -7.43 -20.03
C PRO A 95 -11.03 -7.60 -20.31
N VAL A 96 -11.67 -8.62 -19.73
CA VAL A 96 -13.01 -9.09 -20.13
C VAL A 96 -14.13 -8.55 -19.23
N THR A 97 -13.86 -8.22 -17.97
CA THR A 97 -14.92 -7.86 -16.99
C THR A 97 -14.78 -6.50 -16.32
N GLY A 98 -13.78 -5.70 -16.67
CA GLY A 98 -13.80 -4.26 -16.36
C GLY A 98 -13.79 -3.86 -14.88
N GLY A 99 -13.40 -4.72 -13.92
CA GLY A 99 -13.15 -4.26 -12.56
C GLY A 99 -13.21 -5.32 -11.47
N SER A 100 -12.05 -5.85 -11.09
CA SER A 100 -11.87 -6.68 -9.89
C SER A 100 -11.58 -5.84 -8.62
N ILE A 101 -11.40 -4.53 -8.77
CA ILE A 101 -11.08 -3.60 -7.67
C ILE A 101 -12.15 -3.59 -6.56
N LEU A 102 -13.43 -3.79 -6.89
CA LEU A 102 -14.50 -3.89 -5.90
C LEU A 102 -14.65 -5.29 -5.29
N GLY A 103 -14.34 -6.35 -6.05
CA GLY A 103 -14.59 -7.73 -5.63
C GLY A 103 -13.70 -8.20 -4.47
N ASP A 104 -12.45 -7.72 -4.42
CA ASP A 104 -11.52 -8.08 -3.34
C ASP A 104 -11.80 -7.31 -2.04
N LYS A 105 -12.27 -6.06 -2.13
CA LYS A 105 -12.68 -5.27 -0.95
C LYS A 105 -13.91 -5.85 -0.26
N THR A 106 -14.84 -6.45 -1.01
CA THR A 106 -16.04 -7.12 -0.45
C THR A 106 -15.75 -8.49 0.16
N ARG A 107 -14.56 -9.07 -0.07
CA ARG A 107 -14.17 -10.41 0.41
C ARG A 107 -13.20 -10.39 1.60
N MET A 108 -12.75 -9.20 2.03
CA MET A 108 -11.87 -9.00 3.18
C MET A 108 -12.50 -7.96 4.13
N ASN A 109 -13.73 -8.21 4.58
CA ASN A 109 -14.55 -7.26 5.33
C ASN A 109 -13.94 -6.92 6.70
N ASP A 110 -13.48 -7.92 7.44
CA ASP A 110 -12.99 -7.73 8.81
C ASP A 110 -11.60 -7.08 8.77
N LEU A 111 -10.74 -7.58 7.88
CA LEU A 111 -9.40 -7.00 7.69
C LEU A 111 -9.48 -5.57 7.16
N ALA A 112 -10.42 -5.25 6.26
CA ALA A 112 -10.59 -3.88 5.76
C ALA A 112 -11.05 -2.88 6.83
N ARG A 113 -11.72 -3.36 7.89
CA ARG A 113 -12.23 -2.54 9.00
C ARG A 113 -11.24 -2.41 10.15
N ALA A 114 -10.25 -3.30 10.25
CA ALA A 114 -9.28 -3.28 11.33
C ALA A 114 -8.39 -2.02 11.28
N GLU A 115 -8.28 -1.32 12.41
CA GLU A 115 -7.43 -0.13 12.51
C GLU A 115 -5.93 -0.45 12.32
N ALA A 116 -5.51 -1.64 12.72
CA ALA A 116 -4.16 -2.15 12.53
C ALA A 116 -3.88 -2.67 11.10
N ALA A 117 -4.87 -2.64 10.21
CA ALA A 117 -4.75 -3.06 8.82
C ALA A 117 -4.80 -1.89 7.84
N PHE A 118 -4.03 -1.99 6.76
CA PHE A 118 -4.09 -1.08 5.63
C PHE A 118 -4.15 -1.84 4.29
N ILE A 119 -5.22 -1.65 3.51
CA ILE A 119 -5.42 -2.35 2.24
C ILE A 119 -5.43 -1.35 1.10
N ARG A 120 -4.54 -1.55 0.12
CA ARG A 120 -4.45 -0.73 -1.09
C ARG A 120 -4.47 -1.60 -2.35
N PRO A 121 -5.47 -1.46 -3.22
CA PRO A 121 -5.40 -2.00 -4.58
C PRO A 121 -4.44 -1.15 -5.40
N VAL A 122 -3.52 -1.80 -6.13
CA VAL A 122 -2.58 -1.14 -7.04
C VAL A 122 -2.80 -1.69 -8.45
N PRO A 123 -3.07 -0.83 -9.45
CA PRO A 123 -3.24 -1.29 -10.83
C PRO A 123 -1.91 -1.83 -11.38
N SER A 124 -1.97 -2.95 -12.12
CA SER A 124 -0.79 -3.58 -12.75
C SER A 124 -0.02 -2.67 -13.72
N SER A 125 -0.58 -1.51 -14.10
CA SER A 125 0.09 -0.45 -14.86
C SER A 125 0.84 -0.95 -16.10
N GLY A 126 0.33 -2.00 -16.75
CA GLY A 126 0.89 -2.59 -17.97
C GLY A 126 2.23 -3.31 -17.80
N HIS A 127 2.77 -3.45 -16.59
CA HIS A 127 4.02 -4.17 -16.35
C HIS A 127 3.71 -5.60 -15.88
N LEU A 128 4.01 -6.58 -16.75
CA LEU A 128 4.05 -8.00 -16.39
C LEU A 128 5.15 -8.19 -15.34
N GLY A 129 4.77 -8.29 -14.07
CA GLY A 129 5.72 -8.64 -13.00
C GLY A 129 5.44 -8.09 -11.61
N GLY A 130 4.43 -7.23 -11.40
CA GLY A 130 4.05 -6.76 -10.05
C GLY A 130 5.09 -5.88 -9.33
N ALA A 131 6.31 -5.76 -9.86
CA ALA A 131 7.42 -4.99 -9.33
C ALA A 131 7.63 -3.69 -10.14
N SER A 132 6.63 -2.82 -10.20
CA SER A 132 6.80 -1.49 -10.80
C SER A 132 7.61 -0.59 -9.84
N GLN A 133 8.35 0.40 -10.36
CA GLN A 133 8.99 1.44 -9.53
C GLN A 133 7.98 2.12 -8.57
N ARG A 134 6.71 2.21 -8.99
CA ARG A 134 5.62 2.75 -8.17
C ARG A 134 5.27 1.83 -7.00
N SER A 135 5.25 0.51 -7.23
CA SER A 135 5.07 -0.48 -6.16
C SER A 135 6.20 -0.38 -5.13
N ALA A 136 7.44 -0.13 -5.55
CA ALA A 136 8.58 0.07 -4.65
C ALA A 136 8.43 1.34 -3.78
N GLY A 137 7.98 2.46 -4.37
CA GLY A 137 7.69 3.68 -3.63
C GLY A 137 6.54 3.52 -2.62
N ILE A 138 5.45 2.84 -3.01
CA ILE A 138 4.33 2.53 -2.11
C ILE A 138 4.79 1.67 -0.94
N ASN A 139 5.63 0.66 -1.20
CA ASN A 139 6.23 -0.17 -0.16
C ASN A 139 7.06 0.65 0.83
N ALA A 140 7.90 1.58 0.35
CA ALA A 140 8.68 2.45 1.23
C ALA A 140 7.78 3.31 2.13
N VAL A 141 6.73 3.91 1.53
CA VAL A 141 5.74 4.72 2.25
C VAL A 141 5.04 3.91 3.36
N MET A 142 4.59 2.70 3.08
CA MET A 142 3.98 1.83 4.11
C MET A 142 4.95 1.52 5.26
N ARG A 143 6.18 1.09 4.93
CA ARG A 143 7.18 0.69 5.93
C ARG A 143 7.56 1.83 6.85
N SER A 144 7.73 3.03 6.30
CA SER A 144 8.06 4.22 7.10
C SER A 144 6.96 4.66 8.07
N SER A 145 5.72 4.20 7.85
CA SER A 145 4.58 4.46 8.75
C SER A 145 4.43 3.44 9.89
N GLY A 146 5.37 2.48 9.98
CA GLY A 146 5.34 1.40 10.96
C GLY A 146 4.36 0.29 10.60
N LEU A 147 4.08 0.11 9.31
CA LEU A 147 3.36 -1.04 8.74
C LEU A 147 4.34 -2.09 8.17
#